data_AF-D8FXS0-F1
#
_entry.id   AF-D8FXS0-F1
#
_cell.length_a   1.000
_cell.length_b   1.000
_cell.length_c   1.000
_cell.angle_alpha   90.00
_cell.angle_beta   90.00
_cell.angle_gamma   90.00
#
_symmetry.space_group_name_H-M   'P 1'
#
loop_
_entity.id
_entity.type
_entity.pdbx_description
1 polymer ?
#
loop_
_entity_poly.entity_id
_entity_poly.type
_entity_poly.pdbx_seq_one_letter_code
_entity_poly.pdbx_strand_id
1 'polypeptide(L)'
;MLLRRFSALAFLMLSLGSTAAIAVPKLPQTIAQAPQEPGPPMRDGGQLFEKLNLTADQKQKMQAIRNQYKDQITQRREAMRNSRQELMNMMSGTASESQIREKHRQVLADGQRMAELQFDIMLAMREVLTPEQRRQLAQLMQERRENVTNQNRGGNRPQR
;
A
#
# COMPACT_ATOMS: atom_id res chain seq x y z
N MET A 1 -44.23 -34.31 37.75
CA MET A 1 -45.11 -34.03 38.89
C MET A 1 -45.74 -32.65 38.72
N LEU A 2 -47.06 -32.63 38.83
CA LEU A 2 -47.98 -31.57 39.24
C LEU A 2 -47.88 -30.12 38.71
N LEU A 3 -48.87 -29.87 37.85
CA LEU A 3 -49.69 -28.68 37.59
C LEU A 3 -49.66 -27.48 38.57
N ARG A 4 -49.70 -26.31 37.90
CA ARG A 4 -50.55 -25.12 38.11
C ARG A 4 -50.32 -24.29 39.38
N ARG A 5 -50.25 -22.95 39.21
CA ARG A 5 -51.26 -21.97 39.69
C ARG A 5 -51.30 -20.71 38.82
N PHE A 6 -52.44 -20.05 38.87
CA PHE A 6 -53.02 -19.06 37.96
C PHE A 6 -52.76 -17.60 38.39
N SER A 7 -52.99 -16.71 37.41
CA SER A 7 -53.59 -15.37 37.51
C SER A 7 -52.77 -14.15 37.94
N ALA A 8 -52.51 -13.34 36.91
CA ALA A 8 -52.97 -11.95 36.75
C ALA A 8 -52.86 -10.98 37.93
N LEU A 9 -52.07 -9.93 37.74
CA LEU A 9 -52.45 -8.56 38.09
C LEU A 9 -51.69 -7.59 37.20
N ALA A 10 -52.47 -6.86 36.40
CA ALA A 10 -52.03 -5.74 35.60
C ALA A 10 -51.63 -4.57 36.51
N PHE A 11 -50.49 -3.94 36.24
CA PHE A 11 -50.30 -2.53 36.53
C PHE A 11 -49.73 -1.84 35.30
N LEU A 12 -50.66 -1.18 34.62
CA LEU A 12 -50.46 -0.19 33.58
C LEU A 12 -49.85 1.05 34.22
N MET A 13 -48.59 1.38 33.90
CA MET A 13 -48.02 2.70 34.14
C MET A 13 -47.51 3.25 32.81
N LEU A 14 -48.40 4.00 32.19
CA LEU A 14 -48.20 4.74 30.96
C LEU A 14 -47.40 6.01 31.30
N SER A 15 -46.07 5.97 31.21
CA SER A 15 -45.25 7.19 31.24
C SER A 15 -44.97 7.64 29.81
N LEU A 16 -45.75 8.61 29.32
CA LEU A 16 -45.44 9.36 28.11
C LEU A 16 -44.17 10.20 28.36
N GLY A 17 -43.03 9.68 27.93
CA GLY A 17 -41.81 10.47 27.79
C GLY A 17 -41.80 11.17 26.43
N SER A 18 -42.21 12.44 26.39
CA SER A 18 -42.03 13.30 25.22
C SER A 18 -40.56 13.67 25.07
N THR A 19 -39.79 12.89 24.33
CA THR A 19 -38.47 13.33 23.87
C THR A 19 -38.65 14.22 22.65
N ALA A 20 -38.51 15.53 22.83
CA ALA A 20 -38.36 16.46 21.72
C ALA A 20 -37.03 16.14 21.00
N ALA A 21 -37.12 15.48 19.84
CA ALA A 21 -35.98 15.30 18.96
C ALA A 21 -35.68 16.65 18.28
N ILE A 22 -34.61 17.32 18.70
CA ILE A 22 -34.07 18.48 18.01
C ILE A 22 -33.50 17.98 16.68
N ALA A 23 -34.22 18.20 15.59
CA ALA A 23 -33.75 17.90 14.24
C ALA A 23 -32.62 18.88 13.89
N VAL A 24 -31.37 18.43 14.01
CA VAL A 24 -30.21 19.16 13.49
C VAL A 24 -30.26 19.07 11.95
N PRO A 25 -30.38 20.20 11.22
CA PRO A 25 -30.34 20.16 9.77
C PRO A 25 -28.97 19.67 9.31
N LYS A 26 -28.94 18.51 8.66
CA LYS A 26 -27.74 17.95 8.05
C LYS A 26 -27.42 18.77 6.81
N LEU A 27 -26.57 19.79 6.96
CA LEU A 27 -26.00 20.52 5.84
C LEU A 27 -25.33 19.52 4.88
N PRO A 28 -25.55 19.63 3.56
CA PRO A 28 -24.81 18.83 2.61
C PRO A 28 -23.32 19.19 2.76
N GLN A 29 -22.54 18.25 3.29
CA GLN A 29 -21.09 18.29 3.16
C GLN A 29 -20.79 18.06 1.69
N THR A 30 -20.76 19.14 0.92
CA THR A 30 -20.08 19.17 -0.37
C THR A 30 -18.62 18.87 -0.05
N ILE A 31 -18.23 17.60 -0.19
CA ILE A 31 -16.83 17.19 -0.20
C ILE A 31 -16.26 17.84 -1.46
N ALA A 32 -15.70 19.04 -1.30
CA ALA A 32 -14.77 19.57 -2.28
C ALA A 32 -13.67 18.52 -2.40
N GLN A 33 -13.69 17.76 -3.51
CA GLN A 33 -12.56 16.94 -3.90
C GLN A 33 -11.40 17.90 -4.09
N ALA A 34 -10.55 18.02 -3.06
CA ALA A 34 -9.22 18.58 -3.23
C ALA A 34 -8.60 17.84 -4.43
N PRO A 35 -8.00 18.56 -5.39
CA PRO A 35 -7.30 17.91 -6.49
C PRO A 35 -6.37 16.87 -5.89
N GLN A 36 -6.58 15.59 -6.24
CA GLN A 36 -5.61 14.56 -5.92
C GLN A 36 -4.34 14.98 -6.64
N GLU A 37 -3.39 15.56 -5.91
CA GLU A 37 -2.07 15.80 -6.47
C GLU A 37 -1.57 14.45 -7.02
N PRO A 38 -1.08 14.42 -8.26
CA PRO A 38 -0.49 13.21 -8.80
C PRO A 38 0.59 12.77 -7.83
N GLY A 39 0.35 11.65 -7.14
CA GLY A 39 1.34 11.09 -6.23
C GLY A 39 2.69 10.96 -6.95
N PRO A 40 3.82 11.12 -6.24
CA PRO A 40 5.14 11.13 -6.86
C PRO A 40 5.30 9.97 -7.84
N PRO A 41 5.84 10.20 -9.05
CA PRO A 41 5.89 9.19 -10.09
C PRO A 41 6.58 7.94 -9.56
N MET A 42 6.10 6.76 -9.97
CA MET A 42 6.70 5.45 -9.67
C MET A 42 8.16 5.38 -10.16
N ARG A 43 9.08 5.95 -9.39
CA ARG A 43 10.49 5.57 -9.33
C ARG A 43 10.47 4.22 -8.62
N ASP A 44 10.47 3.08 -9.28
CA ASP A 44 11.74 2.50 -9.71
C ASP A 44 11.61 1.45 -10.84
N GLY A 45 10.40 1.03 -11.22
CA GLY A 45 10.22 -0.05 -12.21
C GLY A 45 9.94 0.42 -13.64
N GLY A 46 9.09 1.44 -13.80
CA GLY A 46 8.56 1.84 -15.11
C GLY A 46 9.60 2.44 -16.05
N GLN A 47 10.52 3.25 -15.50
CA GLN A 47 11.52 4.01 -16.25
C GLN A 47 12.55 3.13 -16.96
N LEU A 48 12.73 1.88 -16.52
CA LEU A 48 13.68 0.96 -17.14
C LEU A 48 13.19 0.51 -18.52
N PHE A 49 11.89 0.24 -18.64
CA PHE A 49 11.27 -0.23 -19.88
C PHE A 49 11.10 0.90 -20.91
N GLU A 50 11.11 2.16 -20.48
CA GLU A 50 11.05 3.32 -21.38
C GLU A 50 12.30 3.43 -22.29
N LYS A 51 13.43 2.82 -21.89
CA LYS A 51 14.69 2.82 -22.64
C LYS A 51 14.79 1.72 -23.71
N LEU A 52 13.79 0.84 -23.83
CA LEU A 52 13.85 -0.37 -24.68
C LEU A 52 13.33 -0.17 -26.12
N ASN A 53 13.14 1.08 -26.56
CA ASN A 53 12.63 1.42 -27.90
C ASN A 53 11.39 0.59 -28.29
N LEU A 54 10.41 0.53 -27.38
CA LEU A 54 9.22 -0.30 -27.54
C LEU A 54 8.37 0.13 -28.74
N THR A 55 7.81 -0.84 -29.47
CA THR A 55 6.80 -0.56 -30.51
C THR A 55 5.50 -0.03 -29.89
N ALA A 56 4.60 0.52 -30.72
CA ALA A 56 3.30 1.00 -30.25
C ALA A 56 2.49 -0.12 -29.54
N ASP A 57 2.44 -1.31 -30.15
CA ASP A 57 1.75 -2.47 -29.58
C ASP A 57 2.37 -2.92 -28.25
N GLN A 58 3.71 -2.92 -28.17
CA GLN A 58 4.40 -3.26 -26.93
C GLN A 58 4.08 -2.24 -25.84
N LYS A 59 4.09 -0.93 -26.15
CA LYS A 59 3.73 0.12 -25.19
C LYS A 59 2.31 -0.05 -24.67
N GLN A 60 1.35 -0.39 -25.53
CA GLN A 60 -0.04 -0.66 -25.12
C GLN A 60 -0.11 -1.86 -24.18
N LYS A 61 0.57 -2.97 -24.49
CA LYS A 61 0.64 -4.15 -23.61
C LYS A 61 1.31 -3.84 -22.28
N MET A 62 2.40 -3.07 -22.28
CA MET A 62 3.05 -2.61 -21.05
C MET A 62 2.09 -1.78 -20.18
N GLN A 63 1.30 -0.90 -20.80
CA GLN A 63 0.35 -0.09 -20.07
C GLN A 63 -0.78 -0.93 -19.47
N ALA A 64 -1.28 -1.93 -20.20
CA ALA A 64 -2.27 -2.87 -19.69
C ALA A 64 -1.75 -3.63 -18.46
N ILE A 65 -0.50 -4.13 -18.52
CA ILE A 65 0.16 -4.78 -17.37
C ILE A 65 0.27 -3.81 -16.20
N ARG A 66 0.75 -2.58 -16.40
CA ARG A 66 0.85 -1.59 -15.31
C ARG A 66 -0.51 -1.30 -14.67
N ASN A 67 -1.55 -1.16 -15.47
CA ASN A 67 -2.90 -0.91 -14.99
C ASN A 67 -3.42 -2.09 -14.15
N GLN A 68 -3.18 -3.33 -14.59
CA GLN A 68 -3.59 -4.54 -13.87
C GLN A 68 -3.02 -4.60 -12.44
N TYR A 69 -1.77 -4.17 -12.24
CA TYR A 69 -1.11 -4.23 -10.94
C TYR A 69 -1.17 -2.93 -10.12
N LYS A 70 -1.69 -1.83 -10.70
CA LYS A 70 -1.64 -0.49 -10.10
C LYS A 70 -2.20 -0.45 -8.68
N ASP A 71 -3.37 -1.04 -8.47
CA ASP A 71 -4.07 -0.98 -7.19
C ASP A 71 -3.33 -1.80 -6.13
N GLN A 72 -2.86 -3.00 -6.49
CA GLN A 72 -2.07 -3.84 -5.59
C GLN A 72 -0.77 -3.16 -5.16
N ILE A 73 -0.07 -2.50 -6.09
CA ILE A 73 1.16 -1.76 -5.76
C ILE A 73 0.84 -0.59 -4.83
N THR A 74 -0.25 0.13 -5.09
CA THR A 74 -0.66 1.30 -4.29
C THR A 74 -0.98 0.86 -2.87
N GLN A 75 -1.84 -0.14 -2.71
CA GLN A 75 -2.23 -0.68 -1.41
C GLN A 75 -1.02 -1.21 -0.63
N ARG A 76 -0.12 -1.97 -1.27
CA ARG A 76 1.07 -2.49 -0.59
C ARG A 76 2.05 -1.39 -0.19
N ARG A 77 2.19 -0.35 -1.01
CA ARG A 77 3.05 0.80 -0.70
C ARG A 77 2.54 1.56 0.51
N GLU A 78 1.23 1.78 0.59
CA GLU A 78 0.59 2.39 1.75
C GLU A 78 0.77 1.55 3.01
N ALA A 79 0.50 0.24 2.93
CA ALA A 79 0.70 -0.69 4.04
C ALA A 79 2.16 -0.66 4.55
N MET A 80 3.14 -0.72 3.65
CA MET A 80 4.56 -0.62 4.01
C MET A 80 4.90 0.72 4.68
N ARG A 81 4.37 1.84 4.15
CA ARG A 81 4.60 3.17 4.73
C ARG A 81 4.05 3.23 6.16
N ASN A 82 2.81 2.77 6.35
CA ASN A 82 2.16 2.76 7.66
C ASN A 82 2.90 1.85 8.65
N SER A 83 3.27 0.64 8.22
CA SER A 83 4.01 -0.34 9.03
C SER A 83 5.36 0.20 9.50
N ARG A 84 6.09 0.90 8.61
CA ARG A 84 7.35 1.58 8.95
C ARG A 84 7.15 2.76 9.89
N GLN A 85 6.13 3.59 9.66
CA GLN A 85 5.83 4.72 10.53
C GLN A 85 5.49 4.27 11.94
N GLU A 86 4.68 3.22 12.05
CA GLU A 86 4.32 2.64 13.34
C GLU A 86 5.52 2.05 14.06
N LEU A 87 6.42 1.35 13.35
CA LEU A 87 7.69 0.91 13.93
C LEU A 87 8.50 2.10 14.47
N MET A 88 8.63 3.19 13.71
CA MET A 88 9.35 4.38 14.16
C MET A 88 8.71 5.02 15.40
N ASN A 89 7.38 5.07 15.46
CA ASN A 89 6.65 5.56 16.63
C ASN A 89 6.86 4.65 17.85
N MET A 90 6.93 3.33 17.65
CA MET A 90 7.19 2.38 18.73
C MET A 90 8.61 2.53 19.30
N MET A 91 9.60 2.88 18.46
CA MET A 91 10.99 3.10 18.89
C MET A 91 11.16 4.29 19.84
N SER A 92 10.34 5.34 19.69
CA SER A 92 10.36 6.53 20.55
C SER A 92 9.33 6.48 21.68
N GLY A 93 8.46 5.46 21.70
CA GLY A 93 7.37 5.30 22.66
C GLY A 93 7.70 4.38 23.82
N THR A 94 6.66 3.83 24.43
CA THR A 94 6.73 2.91 25.58
C THR A 94 6.59 1.44 25.19
N ALA A 95 6.67 1.13 23.89
CA ALA A 95 6.54 -0.24 23.41
C ALA A 95 7.66 -1.12 23.97
N SER A 96 7.32 -2.34 24.37
CA SER A 96 8.31 -3.32 24.80
C SER A 96 9.17 -3.80 23.64
N GLU A 97 10.37 -4.28 23.96
CA GLU A 97 11.29 -4.89 22.97
C GLU A 97 10.60 -5.99 22.14
N SER A 98 9.78 -6.83 22.78
CA SER A 98 9.05 -7.92 22.11
C SER A 98 8.09 -7.39 21.03
N GLN A 99 7.37 -6.30 21.33
CA GLN A 99 6.45 -5.67 20.38
C GLN A 99 7.22 -5.02 19.22
N ILE A 100 8.35 -4.36 19.51
CA ILE A 100 9.20 -3.75 18.47
C ILE A 100 9.76 -4.83 17.53
N ARG A 101 10.25 -5.95 18.07
CA ARG A 101 10.75 -7.07 17.25
C ARG A 101 9.66 -7.68 16.38
N GLU A 102 8.46 -7.84 16.93
CA GLU A 102 7.31 -8.31 16.15
C GLU A 102 6.96 -7.34 15.02
N LYS A 103 6.88 -6.04 15.31
CA LYS A 103 6.60 -5.04 14.28
C LYS A 103 7.69 -5.01 13.20
N HIS A 104 8.96 -5.14 13.59
CA HIS A 104 10.06 -5.23 12.65
C HIS A 104 9.93 -6.45 11.72
N ARG A 105 9.54 -7.63 12.24
CA ARG A 105 9.25 -8.81 11.40
C ARG A 105 8.14 -8.54 10.38
N GLN A 106 7.09 -7.81 10.78
CA GLN A 106 6.02 -7.42 9.86
C GLN A 106 6.52 -6.50 8.75
N VAL A 107 7.32 -5.49 9.08
CA VAL A 107 7.94 -4.60 8.08
C VAL A 107 8.79 -5.39 7.08
N LEU A 108 9.57 -6.37 7.54
CA LEU A 108 10.35 -7.25 6.66
C LEU A 108 9.44 -8.08 5.74
N ALA A 109 8.39 -8.69 6.29
CA ALA A 109 7.43 -9.47 5.51
C ALA A 109 6.69 -8.60 4.47
N ASP A 110 6.32 -7.37 4.81
CA ASP A 110 5.70 -6.43 3.87
C ASP A 110 6.66 -6.08 2.72
N GLY A 111 7.94 -5.88 3.04
CA GLY A 111 8.99 -5.67 2.05
C GLY A 111 9.16 -6.84 1.10
N GLN A 112 9.15 -8.07 1.62
CA GLN A 112 9.24 -9.28 0.80
C GLN A 112 8.06 -9.41 -0.17
N ARG A 113 6.82 -9.23 0.31
CA ARG A 113 5.63 -9.30 -0.56
C ARG A 113 5.63 -8.24 -1.66
N MET A 114 6.19 -7.05 -1.38
CA MET A 114 6.38 -6.02 -2.39
C MET A 114 7.44 -6.42 -3.42
N ALA A 115 8.52 -7.07 -3.01
CA ALA A 115 9.55 -7.58 -3.92
C ALA A 115 9.00 -8.69 -4.83
N GLU A 116 8.21 -9.62 -4.29
CA GLU A 116 7.50 -10.65 -5.04
C GLU A 116 6.58 -10.03 -6.10
N LEU A 117 5.74 -9.05 -5.73
CA LEU A 117 4.87 -8.36 -6.67
C LEU A 117 5.66 -7.67 -7.80
N GLN A 118 6.79 -7.03 -7.49
CA GLN A 118 7.64 -6.41 -8.50
C GLN A 118 8.26 -7.43 -9.44
N PHE A 119 8.64 -8.60 -8.93
CA PHE A 119 9.14 -9.70 -9.74
C PHE A 119 8.08 -10.23 -10.71
N ASP A 120 6.85 -10.41 -10.25
CA ASP A 120 5.73 -10.84 -11.09
C ASP A 120 5.45 -9.84 -12.22
N ILE A 121 5.44 -8.54 -11.90
CA ILE A 121 5.30 -7.47 -12.90
C ILE A 121 6.45 -7.53 -13.91
N MET A 122 7.69 -7.72 -13.44
CA MET A 122 8.84 -7.84 -14.32
C MET A 122 8.72 -9.04 -15.27
N LEU A 123 8.24 -10.19 -14.79
CA LEU A 123 7.98 -11.36 -15.63
C LEU A 123 6.91 -11.07 -16.67
N ALA A 124 5.78 -10.48 -16.28
CA ALA A 124 4.71 -10.10 -17.20
C ALA A 124 5.21 -9.16 -18.31
N MET A 125 6.01 -8.15 -17.95
CA MET A 125 6.59 -7.20 -18.91
C MET A 125 7.62 -7.88 -19.83
N ARG A 126 8.42 -8.83 -19.31
CA ARG A 126 9.41 -9.59 -20.09
C ARG A 126 8.76 -10.37 -21.24
N GLU A 127 7.54 -10.89 -21.05
CA GLU A 127 6.82 -11.64 -22.09
C GLU A 127 6.40 -10.78 -23.29
N VAL A 128 6.37 -9.46 -23.14
CA VAL A 128 6.09 -8.51 -24.24
C VAL A 128 7.33 -8.20 -25.07
N LEU A 129 8.52 -8.38 -24.51
CA LEU A 129 9.80 -7.99 -25.12
C LEU A 129 10.35 -9.04 -26.08
N THR A 130 11.04 -8.58 -27.13
CA THR A 130 11.83 -9.46 -28.01
C THR A 130 13.09 -9.97 -27.29
N PRO A 131 13.74 -11.04 -27.78
CA PRO A 131 15.00 -11.53 -27.22
C PRO A 131 16.08 -10.44 -27.11
N GLU A 132 16.18 -9.56 -28.11
CA GLU A 132 17.16 -8.47 -28.16
C GLU A 132 16.85 -7.42 -27.07
N GLN A 133 15.59 -7.00 -26.93
CA GLN A 133 15.16 -6.08 -25.89
C GLN A 133 15.35 -6.67 -24.49
N ARG A 134 15.19 -7.99 -24.32
CA ARG A 134 15.49 -8.67 -23.04
C ARG A 134 16.98 -8.60 -22.69
N ARG A 135 17.88 -8.72 -23.68
CA ARG A 135 19.33 -8.52 -23.46
C ARG A 135 19.64 -7.08 -23.07
N GLN A 136 19.04 -6.10 -23.74
CA GLN A 136 19.18 -4.68 -23.38
C GLN A 136 18.66 -4.40 -21.96
N LEU A 137 17.51 -4.97 -21.59
CA LEU A 137 16.97 -4.86 -20.24
C LEU A 137 17.96 -5.40 -19.20
N ALA A 138 18.58 -6.56 -19.45
CA ALA A 138 19.57 -7.13 -18.55
C ALA A 138 20.80 -6.23 -18.37
N GLN A 139 21.29 -5.60 -19.45
CA GLN A 139 22.38 -4.63 -19.39
C GLN A 139 22.02 -3.41 -18.54
N LEU A 140 20.85 -2.82 -18.77
CA LEU A 140 20.38 -1.67 -17.99
C LEU A 140 20.20 -2.01 -16.50
N MET A 141 19.78 -3.24 -16.18
CA MET A 141 19.69 -3.72 -14.79
C MET A 141 21.08 -3.83 -14.13
N GLN A 142 22.07 -4.34 -14.87
CA GLN A 142 23.43 -4.46 -14.40
C GLN A 142 24.06 -3.09 -14.14
N GLU A 143 23.93 -2.15 -15.09
CA GLU A 143 24.40 -0.77 -14.92
C GLU A 143 23.79 -0.09 -13.69
N ARG A 144 22.48 -0.26 -13.49
CA ARG A 144 21.80 0.27 -12.31
C ARG A 144 22.41 -0.30 -11.01
N ARG A 145 22.67 -1.60 -10.97
CA ARG A 145 23.27 -2.26 -9.80
C ARG A 145 24.68 -1.73 -9.51
N GLU A 146 25.48 -1.51 -10.54
CA GLU A 146 26.83 -0.96 -10.42
C GLU A 146 26.79 0.49 -9.92
N ASN A 147 25.88 1.31 -10.43
CA ASN A 147 25.70 2.69 -10.00
C ASN A 147 25.33 2.80 -8.51
N VAL A 148 24.40 1.96 -8.04
CA VAL A 148 24.04 1.90 -6.61
C VAL A 148 25.23 1.47 -5.76
N THR A 149 25.99 0.48 -6.22
CA THR A 149 27.18 -0.01 -5.51
C THR A 149 28.26 1.07 -5.42
N ASN A 150 28.48 1.82 -6.50
CA ASN A 150 29.48 2.89 -6.56
C ASN A 150 29.09 4.11 -5.73
N GLN A 151 27.81 4.50 -5.69
CA GLN A 151 27.32 5.56 -4.81
C GLN A 151 27.57 5.22 -3.34
N ASN A 152 27.28 3.98 -2.93
CA ASN A 152 27.52 3.54 -1.56
C ASN A 152 29.01 3.49 -1.18
N ARG A 153 29.92 3.29 -2.15
CA ARG A 153 31.38 3.32 -1.91
C ARG A 153 31.96 4.73 -1.93
N GLY A 154 31.45 5.62 -2.77
CA GLY A 154 31.95 7.00 -2.92
C GLY A 154 31.57 7.94 -1.77
N GLY A 155 30.47 7.67 -1.07
CA GLY A 155 29.99 8.48 0.05
C GLY A 155 30.75 8.31 1.37
N ASN A 156 31.71 7.37 1.46
CA ASN A 156 32.39 7.02 2.71
C ASN A 156 33.86 7.50 2.77
N ARG A 157 34.23 8.56 2.04
CA ARG A 157 35.55 9.20 2.19
C ARG A 157 35.54 10.07 3.48
N PRO A 158 36.28 9.73 4.54
CA PRO A 158 36.49 10.67 5.64
C PRO A 158 37.24 11.88 5.07
N GLN A 159 36.67 13.07 5.23
CA GLN A 159 37.42 14.31 5.05
C GLN A 159 38.54 14.28 6.09
N ARG A 160 39.79 14.16 5.63
CA ARG A 160 40.98 14.35 6.46
C ARG A 160 41.31 15.83 6.51
#